data_AF-R5LWI0-F1
#
_entry.id   AF-R5LWI0-F1
#
_cell.length_a   1.000
_cell.length_b   1.000
_cell.length_c   1.000
_cell.angle_alpha   90.00
_cell.angle_beta   90.00
_cell.angle_gamma   90.00
#
_symmetry.space_group_name_H-M   'P 1'
#
loop_
_entity.id
_entity.type
_entity.pdbx_description
1 polymer ?
#
loop_
_entity_poly.entity_id
_entity_poly.type
_entity_poly.pdbx_seq_one_letter_code
_entity_poly.pdbx_strand_id
1 'polypeptide(L)'
;MWVPLVENNEYDGPGADYFVKKRIDNLMIRDPQIDSIILGCTHYPLLLNKILKYTPRGVKIVPQGEYVSNSLKDYFVRHPDIEAMCTKNGQCHYLTTENTDKFRESAQLFLHESVDVENITLG
;
A
#
# COMPACT_ATOMS: atom_id res chain seq x y z
N MET A 1 14.05 6.54 0.73
CA MET A 1 13.00 6.57 1.75
C MET A 1 11.79 7.13 1.06
N TRP A 2 10.79 6.30 0.79
CA TRP A 2 9.59 6.69 0.03
C TRP A 2 8.37 6.92 0.94
N VAL A 3 8.36 6.30 2.13
CA VAL A 3 7.28 6.44 3.13
C VAL A 3 7.03 7.90 3.53
N PRO A 4 8.04 8.71 3.91
CA PRO A 4 7.78 10.10 4.31
C PRO A 4 7.26 10.98 3.16
N LEU A 5 7.56 10.64 1.90
CA LEU A 5 6.98 11.37 0.77
C LEU A 5 5.46 11.15 0.73
N VAL A 6 5.01 9.94 1.06
CA VAL A 6 3.59 9.59 1.13
C VAL A 6 2.94 10.20 2.36
N GLU A 7 3.52 9.99 3.54
CA GLU A 7 2.95 10.48 4.81
C GLU A 7 2.88 12.01 4.91
N ASN A 8 3.76 12.74 4.21
CA ASN A 8 3.74 14.21 4.18
C ASN A 8 3.00 14.79 2.95
N ASN A 9 2.24 13.99 2.20
CA ASN A 9 1.52 14.41 0.98
C ASN A 9 2.42 14.98 -0.13
N GLU A 10 3.72 14.63 -0.16
CA GLU A 10 4.69 15.06 -1.17
C GLU A 10 4.85 14.05 -2.32
N TYR A 11 4.09 12.94 -2.30
CA TYR A 11 4.26 11.80 -3.20
C TYR A 11 4.02 12.13 -4.67
N ASP A 12 3.24 13.16 -4.99
CA ASP A 12 2.99 13.59 -6.38
C ASP A 12 3.95 14.70 -6.86
N GLY A 13 4.74 15.29 -5.98
CA GLY A 13 5.65 16.38 -6.31
C GLY A 13 6.89 15.95 -7.13
N PRO A 14 7.61 16.92 -7.73
CA PRO A 14 8.84 16.65 -8.48
C PRO A 14 9.98 16.10 -7.60
N GLY A 15 9.95 16.37 -6.29
CA GLY A 15 10.87 15.75 -5.34
C GLY A 15 10.72 14.23 -5.29
N ALA A 16 9.48 13.73 -5.33
CA ALA A 16 9.21 12.30 -5.37
C ALA A 16 9.72 11.64 -6.66
N ASP A 17 9.59 12.31 -7.81
CA ASP A 17 10.15 11.83 -9.08
C ASP A 17 11.67 11.58 -8.99
N TYR A 18 12.42 12.52 -8.40
CA TYR A 18 13.86 12.37 -8.19
C TYR A 18 14.19 11.15 -7.32
N PHE A 19 13.53 11.01 -6.17
CA PHE A 19 13.81 9.93 -5.23
C PHE A 19 13.37 8.55 -5.74
N VAL A 20 12.26 8.48 -6.48
CA VAL A 20 11.81 7.24 -7.12
C VAL A 20 12.79 6.83 -8.21
N LYS A 21 13.11 7.73 -9.14
CA LYS A 21 14.07 7.46 -10.22
C LYS A 21 15.41 6.98 -9.66
N LYS A 22 15.98 7.72 -8.70
CA LYS A 22 17.27 7.36 -8.08
C LYS A 22 17.25 5.95 -7.50
N ARG A 23 16.14 5.51 -6.90
CA ARG A 23 16.05 4.17 -6.28
C ARG A 23 15.85 3.08 -7.32
N ILE A 24 15.03 3.32 -8.33
CA ILE A 24 14.85 2.37 -9.45
C ILE A 24 16.15 2.21 -10.23
N ASP A 25 16.83 3.30 -10.60
CA ASP A 25 18.12 3.25 -11.30
C ASP A 25 19.14 2.42 -10.50
N ASN A 26 19.27 2.71 -9.19
CA ASN A 26 20.18 1.96 -8.31
C ASN A 26 19.80 0.48 -8.18
N LEU A 27 18.52 0.12 -8.27
CA LEU A 27 18.08 -1.27 -8.24
C LEU A 27 18.46 -1.98 -9.55
N MET A 28 18.20 -1.35 -10.70
CA MET A 28 18.50 -1.92 -12.02
C MET A 28 20.01 -2.04 -12.29
N ILE A 29 20.83 -1.17 -11.69
CA ILE A 29 22.30 -1.29 -11.77
C ILE A 29 22.82 -2.52 -11.02
N ARG A 30 22.13 -2.95 -9.96
CA ARG A 30 22.60 -4.10 -9.14
C ARG A 30 22.50 -5.41 -9.89
N ASP A 31 21.45 -5.57 -10.69
CA ASP A 31 21.23 -6.77 -11.48
C ASP A 31 20.40 -6.43 -12.73
N PRO A 32 20.99 -6.49 -13.94
CA PRO A 32 20.28 -6.22 -15.19
C PRO A 32 19.27 -7.32 -15.56
N GLN A 33 19.26 -8.45 -14.86
CA GLN A 33 18.31 -9.55 -15.09
C GLN A 33 17.01 -9.40 -14.27
N ILE A 34 16.88 -8.37 -13.44
CA ILE A 34 15.64 -8.12 -12.71
C ILE A 34 14.48 -7.93 -13.70
N ASP A 35 13.55 -8.87 -13.69
CA ASP A 35 12.34 -8.83 -14.50
C ASP A 35 11.09 -8.44 -13.69
N SER A 36 11.20 -8.36 -12.37
CA SER A 36 10.07 -8.13 -11.47
C SER A 36 10.49 -7.38 -10.21
N ILE A 37 9.65 -6.44 -9.75
CA ILE A 37 9.85 -5.68 -8.52
C ILE A 37 8.61 -5.80 -7.63
N ILE A 38 8.80 -6.30 -6.42
CA ILE A 38 7.75 -6.38 -5.40
C ILE A 38 7.68 -5.05 -4.65
N LEU A 39 6.48 -4.47 -4.55
CA LEU A 39 6.22 -3.32 -3.69
C LEU A 39 6.01 -3.77 -2.24
N GLY A 40 7.12 -4.03 -1.54
CA GLY A 40 7.14 -4.60 -0.18
C GLY A 40 6.77 -3.64 0.96
N CYS A 41 6.07 -2.53 0.67
CA CYS A 41 5.61 -1.58 1.68
C CYS A 41 4.21 -1.12 1.32
N THR A 42 3.35 -1.02 2.33
CA THR A 42 1.93 -0.61 2.21
C THR A 42 1.74 0.76 1.55
N HIS A 43 2.74 1.64 1.61
CA HIS A 43 2.68 3.00 1.05
C HIS A 43 2.98 3.08 -0.45
N TYR A 44 3.73 2.11 -0.99
CA TYR A 44 4.27 2.20 -2.36
C TYR A 44 3.22 2.17 -3.48
N PRO A 45 2.02 1.60 -3.32
CA PRO A 45 0.94 1.73 -4.30
C PRO A 45 0.61 3.20 -4.65
N LEU A 46 0.74 4.15 -3.73
CA LEU A 46 0.50 5.58 -4.01
C LEU A 46 1.58 6.20 -4.91
N LEU A 47 2.75 5.58 -5.01
CA LEU A 47 3.83 5.99 -5.91
C LEU A 47 3.83 5.21 -7.23
N LEU A 48 2.84 4.33 -7.46
CA LEU A 48 2.85 3.37 -8.57
C LEU A 48 3.06 4.05 -9.93
N ASN A 49 2.39 5.18 -10.18
CA ASN A 49 2.55 5.93 -11.44
C ASN A 49 4.00 6.38 -11.67
N LYS A 50 4.67 6.88 -10.62
CA LYS A 50 6.07 7.30 -10.70
C LYS A 50 7.00 6.10 -10.80
N ILE A 51 6.72 5.02 -10.07
CA ILE A 51 7.50 3.77 -10.15
C ILE A 51 7.45 3.20 -11.56
N LEU A 52 6.26 3.09 -12.16
CA LEU A 52 6.08 2.61 -13.53
C LEU A 52 6.80 3.51 -14.55
N LYS A 53 6.74 4.83 -14.37
CA LYS A 53 7.42 5.80 -15.25
C LYS A 53 8.93 5.59 -15.31
N TYR A 54 9.57 5.23 -14.20
CA TYR A 54 11.02 5.08 -14.12
C TYR A 54 11.51 3.64 -14.24
N THR A 55 10.60 2.66 -14.15
CA THR A 55 10.92 1.25 -14.32
C THR A 55 11.09 0.93 -15.81
N PRO A 56 12.18 0.24 -16.21
CA PRO A 56 12.37 -0.18 -17.60
C PRO A 56 11.20 -1.02 -18.12
N ARG A 57 10.88 -0.87 -19.41
CA ARG A 57 9.89 -1.74 -20.07
C ARG A 57 10.31 -3.20 -19.94
N GLY A 58 9.35 -4.06 -19.64
CA GLY A 58 9.58 -5.50 -19.46
C GLY A 58 9.74 -5.92 -18.00
N VAL A 59 9.98 -4.99 -17.08
CA VAL A 59 10.01 -5.27 -15.64
C VAL A 59 8.60 -5.18 -15.07
N LYS A 60 8.11 -6.26 -14.47
CA LYS A 60 6.79 -6.36 -13.85
C LYS A 60 6.79 -5.72 -12.46
N ILE A 61 5.88 -4.79 -12.21
CA ILE A 61 5.63 -4.29 -10.86
C ILE A 61 4.55 -5.14 -10.18
N VAL A 62 4.84 -5.61 -8.96
CA VAL A 62 3.96 -6.50 -8.19
C VAL A 62 3.51 -5.78 -6.90
N PRO A 63 2.32 -5.15 -6.90
CA PRO A 63 1.73 -4.57 -5.69
C PRO A 63 1.20 -5.67 -4.77
N GLN A 64 1.29 -5.48 -3.45
CA GLN A 64 0.91 -6.52 -2.48
C GLN A 64 -0.60 -6.66 -2.25
N GLY A 65 -1.38 -5.57 -2.37
CA GLY A 65 -2.78 -5.52 -1.94
C GLY A 65 -3.67 -6.60 -2.56
N GLU A 66 -3.63 -6.74 -3.89
CA GLU A 66 -4.44 -7.73 -4.62
C GLU A 66 -4.06 -9.19 -4.30
N TYR A 67 -2.77 -9.46 -4.06
CA TYR A 67 -2.34 -10.82 -3.72
C TYR A 67 -2.81 -11.21 -2.32
N VAL A 68 -2.79 -10.27 -1.37
CA VAL A 68 -3.25 -10.53 0.00
C VAL A 68 -4.77 -10.73 0.04
N SER A 69 -5.56 -9.90 -0.66
CA SER A 69 -7.01 -10.05 -0.69
C SER A 69 -7.45 -11.36 -1.37
N ASN A 70 -6.81 -11.74 -2.49
CA ASN A 70 -7.07 -13.01 -3.16
C ASN A 70 -6.63 -14.22 -2.32
N SER A 71 -5.51 -14.12 -1.61
CA SER A 71 -5.04 -15.15 -0.69
C SER A 71 -6.01 -15.36 0.47
N LEU A 72 -6.58 -14.29 1.04
CA LEU A 72 -7.61 -14.38 2.07
C LEU A 72 -8.91 -15.03 1.54
N LYS A 73 -9.32 -14.69 0.30
CA LYS A 73 -10.47 -15.33 -0.34
C LYS A 73 -10.25 -16.83 -0.52
N ASP A 74 -9.08 -17.23 -1.02
CA ASP A 74 -8.70 -18.63 -1.17
C ASP A 74 -8.64 -19.35 0.19
N TYR A 75 -8.15 -18.66 1.22
CA TYR A 75 -8.12 -19.18 2.59
C TYR A 75 -9.52 -19.57 3.08
N PHE A 76 -10.54 -18.73 2.84
CA PHE A 76 -11.92 -19.04 3.22
C PHE A 76 -12.52 -20.20 2.43
N VAL A 77 -12.15 -20.39 1.16
CA VAL A 77 -12.56 -21.58 0.37
C VAL A 77 -11.98 -22.86 0.99
N ARG A 78 -10.72 -22.81 1.45
CA ARG A 78 -10.05 -23.95 2.08
C ARG A 78 -10.48 -24.21 3.53
N HIS A 79 -11.07 -23.21 4.20
CA HIS A 79 -11.48 -23.27 5.61
C HIS A 79 -12.95 -22.82 5.76
N PRO A 80 -13.91 -23.65 5.32
CA PRO A 80 -15.34 -23.30 5.35
C PRO A 80 -15.90 -23.15 6.77
N ASP A 81 -15.26 -23.77 7.77
CA ASP A 81 -15.59 -23.61 9.19
C ASP A 81 -15.32 -22.18 9.68
N ILE A 82 -14.16 -21.62 9.33
CA ILE A 82 -13.80 -20.23 9.64
C ILE A 82 -14.68 -19.26 8.84
N GLU A 83 -14.89 -19.55 7.55
CA GLU A 83 -15.76 -18.76 6.68
C GLU A 83 -17.16 -18.64 7.30
N ALA A 84 -17.73 -19.74 7.80
CA ALA A 84 -19.05 -19.77 8.42
C ALA A 84 -19.15 -18.96 9.74
N MET A 85 -18.03 -18.77 10.44
CA MET A 85 -17.98 -17.94 11.65
C MET A 85 -17.93 -16.43 11.34
N CYS A 86 -17.51 -16.04 10.14
CA CYS A 86 -17.39 -14.64 9.76
C CYS A 86 -18.74 -14.03 9.35
N THR A 87 -19.02 -12.83 9.85
CA THR A 87 -20.18 -12.01 9.45
C THR A 87 -20.14 -11.70 7.95
N LYS A 88 -21.27 -11.87 7.24
CA LYS A 88 -21.34 -11.63 5.78
C LYS A 88 -21.66 -10.19 5.38
N ASN A 89 -22.26 -9.43 6.27
CA ASN A 89 -22.68 -8.04 6.06
C ASN A 89 -22.12 -7.15 7.18
N GLY A 90 -20.81 -7.21 7.40
CA GLY A 90 -20.13 -6.41 8.41
C GLY A 90 -20.04 -4.93 8.01
N GLN A 91 -19.85 -4.07 9.01
CA GLN A 91 -19.43 -2.69 8.81
C GLN A 91 -17.91 -2.57 9.03
N CYS A 92 -17.27 -1.60 8.37
CA CYS A 92 -15.85 -1.33 8.57
C CYS A 92 -15.69 -0.27 9.66
N HIS A 93 -14.95 -0.62 10.73
CA HIS A 93 -14.67 0.29 11.84
C HIS A 93 -13.16 0.56 11.86
N TYR A 94 -12.78 1.84 11.84
CA TYR A 94 -11.37 2.26 11.87
C TYR A 94 -11.00 2.72 13.29
N LEU A 95 -9.90 2.18 13.81
CA LEU A 95 -9.37 2.50 15.13
C LEU A 95 -7.92 2.94 14.99
N THR A 96 -7.50 3.91 15.79
CA THR A 96 -6.11 4.37 15.83
C THR A 96 -5.64 4.59 17.27
N THR A 97 -4.37 4.30 17.56
CA THR A 97 -3.75 4.70 18.84
C THR A 97 -3.21 6.14 18.81
N GLU A 98 -3.20 6.76 17.63
CA GLU A 98 -2.66 8.08 17.38
C GLU A 98 -3.78 9.13 17.22
N ASN A 99 -3.41 10.33 16.76
CA ASN A 99 -4.37 11.39 16.47
C ASN A 99 -5.34 10.97 15.34
N THR A 100 -6.64 11.08 15.64
CA THR A 100 -7.74 10.72 14.71
C THR A 100 -7.78 11.58 13.45
N ASP A 101 -7.43 12.87 13.55
CA ASP A 101 -7.50 13.78 12.40
C ASP A 101 -6.41 13.46 11.37
N LYS A 102 -5.19 13.19 11.84
CA LYS A 102 -4.08 12.72 10.99
C LYS A 102 -4.41 11.38 10.32
N PHE A 103 -5.03 10.47 11.07
CA PHE A 103 -5.47 9.19 10.50
C PHE A 103 -6.51 9.42 9.41
N ARG A 104 -7.50 10.29 9.64
CA ARG A 104 -8.55 10.59 8.67
C ARG A 104 -7.98 11.15 7.36
N GLU A 105 -7.04 12.08 7.46
CA GLU A 105 -6.32 12.64 6.30
C GLU A 105 -5.58 11.55 5.52
N SER A 106 -4.81 10.71 6.22
CA SER A 106 -4.08 9.59 5.60
C SER A 106 -5.03 8.57 4.96
N ALA A 107 -6.09 8.18 5.66
CA ALA A 107 -7.05 7.19 5.18
C ALA A 107 -7.76 7.67 3.91
N GLN A 108 -8.12 8.95 3.83
CA GLN A 108 -8.72 9.53 2.63
C GLN A 108 -7.80 9.43 1.41
N LEU A 109 -6.48 9.57 1.61
CA LEU A 109 -5.49 9.40 0.55
C LEU A 109 -5.46 7.98 -0.02
N PHE A 110 -5.57 6.96 0.85
CA PHE A 110 -5.51 5.55 0.44
C PHE A 110 -6.84 4.97 -0.04
N LEU A 111 -7.95 5.34 0.60
CA LEU A 111 -9.27 4.76 0.39
C LEU A 111 -10.12 5.58 -0.59
N HIS A 112 -9.75 6.83 -0.85
CA HIS A 112 -10.54 7.79 -1.62
C HIS A 112 -11.94 8.06 -1.03
N GLU A 113 -12.10 7.81 0.27
CA GLU A 113 -13.35 7.93 1.02
C GLU A 113 -13.10 8.61 2.37
N SER A 114 -14.11 9.30 2.90
CA SER A 114 -14.06 9.80 4.28
C SER A 114 -14.36 8.65 5.23
N VAL A 115 -13.54 8.50 6.27
CA VAL A 115 -13.72 7.46 7.29
C VAL A 115 -13.98 8.06 8.66
N ASP A 116 -14.90 7.45 9.40
CA ASP A 116 -15.03 7.71 10.84
C ASP A 116 -14.00 6.84 11.58
N VAL A 117 -13.26 7.46 12.48
CA VAL A 117 -12.15 6.83 13.21
C VAL A 117 -12.23 7.14 14.70
N GLU A 118 -12.04 6.12 15.52
CA GLU A 118 -12.02 6.21 16.98
C GLU A 118 -10.58 6.10 17.51
N ASN A 119 -10.23 6.92 18.50
CA ASN A 119 -8.97 6.77 19.23
C ASN A 119 -9.11 5.70 20.31
N ILE A 120 -8.14 4.78 20.37
CA ILE A 120 -8.08 3.74 21.40
C ILE A 120 -6.71 3.75 22.10
N THR A 121 -6.67 3.31 23.36
CA THR A 121 -5.41 3.08 24.09
C THR A 121 -5.20 1.58 24.25
N LEU A 122 -4.03 1.09 23.87
CA LEU A 122 -3.58 -0.28 24.11
C LEU A 122 -2.66 -0.29 25.34
N GLY A 123 -2.85 -1.28 26.22
CA GLY A 123 -2.08 -1.44 27.46
C GLY A 123 -0.75 -2.17 27.28
#